data_AF-A0A1V5LSP1-F1
#
_entry.id   AF-A0A1V5LSP1-F1
#
_cell.length_a   1.000
_cell.length_b   1.000
_cell.length_c   1.000
_cell.angle_alpha   90.00
_cell.angle_beta   90.00
_cell.angle_gamma   90.00
#
_symmetry.space_group_name_H-M   'P 1'
#
loop_
_entity.id
_entity.type
_entity.pdbx_description
1 polymer ?
#
loop_
_entity_poly.entity_id
_entity_poly.type
_entity_poly.pdbx_seq_one_letter_code
_entity_poly.pdbx_strand_id
1 'polypeptide(L)'
;MRIWWLLLLTGLLIAVGTAHAAEWEMHALGGVRVHVKVGEEALARQIGAMAEEELPRISAVIGVVRPKTFDVYAYTDRATFLRETTREPFTLGVSYSPSGTIRLDANDTTTRVRNTLAHELTHSLISQRLRGDLTGLPTWVNEGIAGQLSEPVRRDELRNVAKLMHREGILTLPELENAFDTGRYRDAAYLQSRSMVAWLEDRHPEAVTRIFARMSETNDHFYQALPAITGLTHEQWLREWARSVPDIMFWLLLLNSPVVYAPLALILVILIVLRLRRRRDEEDEEAKPQPRNDRRDDDADEDEDLEDLLPE
;
A
#
# COMPACT_ATOMS: atom_id res chain seq x y z
N MET A 1 -26.58 82.37 -0.89
CA MET A 1 -27.73 81.44 -0.82
C MET A 1 -27.76 80.65 -2.14
N ARG A 2 -27.52 79.32 -2.08
CA ARG A 2 -27.81 78.25 -3.08
C ARG A 2 -27.03 78.29 -4.43
N ILE A 3 -25.95 77.52 -4.61
CA ILE A 3 -25.86 76.09 -5.06
C ILE A 3 -26.69 75.81 -6.33
N TRP A 4 -26.05 75.43 -7.45
CA TRP A 4 -26.32 74.21 -8.23
C TRP A 4 -25.14 73.85 -9.16
N TRP A 5 -24.91 72.54 -9.24
CA TRP A 5 -23.81 71.78 -9.85
C TRP A 5 -24.07 71.43 -11.32
N LEU A 6 -23.01 71.11 -12.10
CA LEU A 6 -22.79 69.79 -12.75
C LEU A 6 -21.65 69.84 -13.78
N LEU A 7 -20.47 69.35 -13.38
CA LEU A 7 -19.47 68.77 -14.28
C LEU A 7 -19.73 67.26 -14.30
N LEU A 8 -20.14 66.73 -15.45
CA LEU A 8 -20.23 65.29 -15.72
C LEU A 8 -18.87 64.85 -16.28
N LEU A 9 -17.98 64.42 -15.39
CA LEU A 9 -16.73 63.74 -15.73
C LEU A 9 -16.96 62.26 -15.45
N THR A 10 -17.36 61.52 -16.48
CA THR A 10 -17.47 60.07 -16.44
C THR A 10 -16.08 59.47 -16.33
N GLY A 11 -15.65 59.19 -15.10
CA GLY A 11 -14.51 58.33 -14.80
C GLY A 11 -14.85 56.89 -15.15
N LEU A 12 -14.23 56.39 -16.21
CA LEU A 12 -14.15 54.97 -16.51
C LEU A 12 -13.26 54.32 -15.43
N LEU A 13 -13.89 53.77 -14.39
CA LEU A 13 -13.24 52.87 -13.44
C LEU A 13 -12.98 51.54 -14.16
N ILE A 14 -11.80 51.42 -14.76
CA ILE A 14 -11.22 50.11 -15.04
C ILE A 14 -10.86 49.55 -13.67
N ALA A 15 -11.71 48.68 -13.14
CA ALA A 15 -11.35 47.80 -12.05
C ALA A 15 -10.26 46.86 -12.56
N VAL A 16 -9.00 47.30 -12.48
CA VAL A 16 -7.86 46.38 -12.49
C VAL A 16 -8.00 45.60 -11.19
N GLY A 17 -8.55 44.39 -11.27
CA GLY A 17 -8.46 43.43 -10.19
C GLY A 17 -6.98 43.19 -9.91
N THR A 18 -6.46 43.82 -8.87
CA THR A 18 -5.14 43.49 -8.35
C THR A 18 -5.27 42.08 -7.78
N ALA A 19 -4.83 41.08 -8.55
CA ALA A 19 -4.43 39.82 -7.96
C ALA A 19 -3.34 40.16 -6.94
N HIS A 20 -3.68 40.20 -5.66
CA HIS A 20 -2.66 40.20 -4.62
C HIS A 20 -1.89 38.90 -4.81
N ALA A 21 -0.63 39.00 -5.23
CA ALA A 21 0.31 37.93 -5.01
C ALA A 21 0.21 37.58 -3.53
N ALA A 22 -0.11 36.33 -3.20
CA ALA A 22 -0.25 35.95 -1.81
C ALA A 22 1.07 36.29 -1.09
N GLU A 23 1.02 37.16 -0.08
CA GLU A 23 2.18 37.34 0.78
C GLU A 23 2.41 36.02 1.51
N TRP A 24 3.60 35.46 1.29
CA TRP A 24 4.06 34.25 1.95
C TRP A 24 4.71 34.64 3.27
N GLU A 25 4.32 33.96 4.34
CA GLU A 25 4.99 34.01 5.63
C GLU A 25 5.90 32.79 5.76
N MET A 26 7.15 33.00 6.19
CA MET A 26 8.16 31.96 6.33
C MET A 26 8.40 31.64 7.80
N HIS A 27 8.33 30.34 8.12
CA HIS A 27 8.63 29.81 9.44
C HIS A 27 9.73 28.75 9.34
N ALA A 28 10.83 28.93 10.09
CA ALA A 28 11.89 27.93 10.18
C ALA A 28 11.53 26.89 11.27
N LEU A 29 11.11 25.71 10.84
CA LEU A 29 10.54 24.66 11.72
C LEU A 29 10.99 23.28 11.25
N GLY A 30 11.32 22.36 12.17
CA GLY A 30 11.60 20.95 11.83
C GLY A 30 12.73 20.73 10.82
N GLY A 31 13.72 21.63 10.75
CA GLY A 31 14.82 21.54 9.78
C GLY A 31 14.50 22.06 8.37
N VAL A 32 13.31 22.62 8.15
CA VAL A 32 12.88 23.23 6.88
C VAL A 32 12.45 24.69 7.07
N ARG A 33 12.34 25.42 5.96
CA ARG A 33 11.68 26.73 5.88
C ARG A 33 10.30 26.51 5.28
N VAL A 34 9.26 26.60 6.09
CA VAL A 34 7.88 26.43 5.63
C VAL A 34 7.31 27.79 5.25
N HIS A 35 6.87 27.91 4.01
CA HIS A 35 6.21 29.09 3.46
C HIS A 35 4.70 28.79 3.35
N VAL A 36 3.88 29.56 4.05
CA VAL A 36 2.40 29.49 4.01
C VAL A 36 1.83 30.87 3.72
N LYS A 37 0.52 30.99 3.42
CA LYS A 37 -0.08 32.32 3.32
C LYS A 37 -0.17 32.97 4.70
N VAL A 38 -0.08 34.30 4.77
CA VAL A 38 -0.25 35.05 6.02
C VAL A 38 -1.54 34.60 6.74
N GLY A 39 -1.41 34.26 8.03
CA GLY A 39 -2.50 33.77 8.87
C GLY A 39 -2.66 32.24 8.90
N GLU A 40 -1.85 31.47 8.16
CA GLU A 40 -1.87 30.01 8.14
C GLU A 40 -0.78 29.36 9.02
N GLU A 41 -0.35 30.03 10.09
CA GLU A 41 0.75 29.54 10.95
C GLU A 41 0.54 28.12 11.50
N ALA A 42 -0.71 27.73 11.76
CA ALA A 42 -1.04 26.38 12.23
C ALA A 42 -0.63 25.31 11.21
N LEU A 43 -0.81 25.59 9.91
CA LEU A 43 -0.35 24.72 8.83
C LEU A 43 1.18 24.67 8.80
N ALA A 44 1.87 25.82 8.98
CA ALA A 44 3.33 25.85 9.02
C ALA A 44 3.88 24.97 10.16
N ARG A 45 3.26 25.05 11.35
CA ARG A 45 3.60 24.19 12.50
C ARG A 45 3.34 22.72 12.22
N GLN A 46 2.22 22.39 11.58
CA GLN A 46 1.88 21.02 11.22
C GLN A 46 2.90 20.42 10.23
N ILE A 47 3.28 21.16 9.19
CA ILE A 47 4.28 20.72 8.21
C ILE A 47 5.67 20.63 8.83
N GLY A 48 6.03 21.60 9.68
CA GLY A 48 7.28 21.58 10.42
C GLY A 48 7.42 20.33 11.30
N ALA A 49 6.36 19.94 12.02
CA ALA A 49 6.34 18.72 12.82
C ALA A 49 6.47 17.46 11.97
N MET A 50 5.80 17.39 10.81
CA MET A 50 5.99 16.28 9.86
C MET A 50 7.44 16.21 9.38
N ALA A 51 8.03 17.35 8.99
CA ALA A 51 9.41 17.40 8.52
C ALA A 51 10.40 16.97 9.60
N GLU A 52 10.19 17.37 10.86
CA GLU A 52 11.04 17.01 12.00
C GLU A 52 11.12 15.49 12.21
N GLU A 53 10.01 14.77 11.97
CA GLU A 53 9.95 13.31 12.06
C GLU A 53 10.52 12.62 10.82
N GLU A 54 10.15 13.09 9.62
CA GLU A 54 10.48 12.41 8.36
C GLU A 54 11.92 12.66 7.90
N LEU A 55 12.46 13.86 8.10
CA LEU A 55 13.80 14.22 7.60
C LEU A 55 14.90 13.31 8.14
N PRO A 56 15.04 13.07 9.46
CA PRO A 56 16.10 12.21 9.99
C PRO A 56 15.96 10.77 9.50
N ARG A 57 14.71 10.26 9.45
CA ARG A 57 14.41 8.89 8.99
C ARG A 57 14.80 8.69 7.54
N ILE A 58 14.41 9.60 6.64
CA ILE A 58 14.75 9.51 5.22
C ILE A 58 16.25 9.74 5.03
N SER A 59 16.84 10.70 5.74
CA SER A 59 18.28 11.01 5.67
C SER A 59 19.15 9.81 6.03
N ALA A 60 18.75 9.02 7.02
CA ALA A 60 19.44 7.79 7.39
C ALA A 60 19.47 6.77 6.25
N VAL A 61 18.34 6.54 5.57
CA VAL A 61 18.27 5.58 4.44
C VAL A 61 19.01 6.08 3.21
N ILE A 62 18.90 7.38 2.87
CA ILE A 62 19.60 7.94 1.70
C ILE A 62 21.10 8.13 1.97
N GLY A 63 21.52 8.12 3.23
CA GLY A 63 22.92 8.31 3.63
C GLY A 63 23.36 9.78 3.60
N VAL A 64 22.47 10.70 3.94
CA VAL A 64 22.74 12.14 4.03
C VAL A 64 22.93 12.53 5.49
N VAL A 65 24.18 12.70 5.92
CA VAL A 65 24.50 13.03 7.33
C VAL A 65 24.10 14.47 7.69
N ARG A 66 24.20 15.40 6.74
CA ARG A 66 23.89 16.82 6.93
C ARG A 66 22.97 17.30 5.81
N PRO A 67 21.64 17.14 5.94
CA PRO A 67 20.70 17.65 4.96
C PRO A 67 20.81 19.18 4.88
N LYS A 68 20.72 19.71 3.66
CA LYS A 68 20.55 21.15 3.45
C LYS A 68 19.16 21.56 3.95
N THR A 69 18.98 22.84 4.25
CA THR A 69 17.65 23.38 4.54
C THR A 69 16.82 23.41 3.25
N PHE A 70 15.60 22.87 3.31
CA PHE A 70 14.64 22.87 2.21
C PHE A 70 13.59 23.96 2.39
N ASP A 71 13.10 24.53 1.29
CA ASP A 71 11.96 25.46 1.29
C ASP A 71 10.69 24.71 0.92
N VAL A 72 9.72 24.64 1.83
CA VAL A 72 8.44 23.97 1.61
C VAL A 72 7.35 25.02 1.46
N TYR A 73 6.86 25.24 0.25
CA TYR A 73 5.70 26.08 -0.04
C TYR A 73 4.44 25.25 0.05
N ALA A 74 3.58 25.54 1.01
CA ALA A 74 2.37 24.78 1.27
C ALA A 74 1.13 25.52 0.82
N TYR A 75 0.29 24.84 0.06
CA TYR A 75 -0.87 25.43 -0.59
C TYR A 75 -2.15 24.84 -0.01
N THR A 76 -3.02 25.66 0.57
CA THR A 76 -4.37 25.27 1.00
C THR A 76 -5.40 25.33 -0.13
N ASP A 77 -5.01 25.84 -1.31
CA ASP A 77 -5.85 25.94 -2.50
C ASP A 77 -5.24 25.13 -3.66
N ARG A 78 -5.92 24.04 -4.03
CA ARG A 78 -5.54 23.13 -5.12
C ARG A 78 -5.33 23.87 -6.45
N ALA A 79 -6.21 24.83 -6.75
CA ALA A 79 -6.16 25.54 -8.03
C ALA A 79 -4.90 26.42 -8.14
N THR A 80 -4.52 27.08 -7.06
CA THR A 80 -3.28 27.86 -6.99
C THR A 80 -2.04 26.97 -7.07
N PHE A 81 -2.02 25.84 -6.35
CA PHE A 81 -0.93 24.87 -6.47
C PHE A 81 -0.71 24.44 -7.92
N LEU A 82 -1.77 24.00 -8.61
CA LEU A 82 -1.68 23.51 -9.99
C LEU A 82 -1.21 24.62 -10.95
N ARG A 83 -1.76 25.84 -10.79
CA ARG A 83 -1.39 27.00 -11.61
C ARG A 83 0.09 27.36 -11.46
N GLU A 84 0.61 27.39 -10.23
CA GLU A 84 1.99 27.81 -9.96
C GLU A 84 3.03 26.72 -10.25
N THR A 85 2.65 25.45 -10.18
CA THR A 85 3.53 24.32 -10.50
C THR A 85 3.51 23.94 -11.98
N THR A 86 2.44 24.31 -12.71
CA THR A 86 2.21 23.90 -14.11
C THR A 86 2.25 22.38 -14.26
N ARG A 87 1.64 21.65 -13.32
CA ARG A 87 1.62 20.19 -13.27
C ARG A 87 0.25 19.62 -13.57
N GLU A 88 0.23 18.32 -13.88
CA GLU A 88 -0.99 17.57 -14.14
C GLU A 88 -1.90 17.50 -12.90
N PRO A 89 -3.23 17.38 -13.07
CA PRO A 89 -4.21 17.43 -11.98
C PRO A 89 -4.08 16.36 -10.90
N PHE A 90 -3.29 15.31 -11.10
CA PHE A 90 -3.02 14.27 -10.10
C PHE A 90 -1.79 14.54 -9.23
N THR A 91 -1.00 15.58 -9.53
CA THR A 91 0.25 15.89 -8.83
C THR A 91 -0.03 16.50 -7.45
N LEU A 92 0.43 15.89 -6.35
CA LEU A 92 0.19 16.42 -5.00
C LEU A 92 1.40 17.16 -4.42
N GLY A 93 2.59 16.93 -4.97
CA GLY A 93 3.84 17.56 -4.55
C GLY A 93 4.79 17.70 -5.73
N VAL A 94 5.74 18.63 -5.59
CA VAL A 94 6.84 18.79 -6.55
C VAL A 94 8.11 19.21 -5.82
N SER A 95 9.14 18.40 -5.93
CA SER A 95 10.51 18.74 -5.57
C SER A 95 11.25 19.34 -6.78
N TYR A 96 11.71 20.58 -6.63
CA TYR A 96 12.64 21.22 -7.53
C TYR A 96 14.07 21.02 -7.00
N SER A 97 14.76 20.10 -7.65
CA SER A 97 16.14 19.74 -7.35
C SER A 97 17.09 20.33 -8.40
N PRO A 98 18.30 20.81 -8.04
CA PRO A 98 18.93 20.72 -6.72
C PRO A 98 18.65 21.93 -5.80
N SER A 99 17.71 22.83 -6.15
CA SER A 99 17.45 24.04 -5.35
C SER A 99 16.89 23.75 -3.96
N GLY A 100 16.33 22.56 -3.74
CA GLY A 100 15.75 22.16 -2.46
C GLY A 100 14.40 22.83 -2.19
N THR A 101 13.72 23.27 -3.25
CA THR A 101 12.40 23.88 -3.16
C THR A 101 11.35 22.80 -3.37
N ILE A 102 10.43 22.66 -2.42
CA ILE A 102 9.31 21.74 -2.46
C ILE A 102 8.03 22.56 -2.49
N ARG A 103 7.13 22.23 -3.41
CA ARG A 103 5.76 22.75 -3.43
C ARG A 103 4.82 21.62 -3.08
N LEU A 104 3.94 21.86 -2.12
CA LEU A 104 3.08 20.84 -1.52
C LEU A 104 1.62 21.29 -1.57
N ASP A 105 0.77 20.46 -2.14
CA ASP A 105 -0.67 20.59 -1.95
C ASP A 105 -1.02 20.11 -0.53
N ALA A 106 -1.37 21.07 0.33
CA ALA A 106 -1.73 20.83 1.72
C ALA A 106 -3.25 20.75 1.92
N ASN A 107 -4.04 20.77 0.83
CA ASN A 107 -5.49 20.66 0.88
C ASN A 107 -5.97 19.20 0.90
N ASP A 108 -5.47 18.42 1.85
CA ASP A 108 -5.84 17.02 2.04
C ASP A 108 -5.69 16.60 3.52
N THR A 109 -5.98 15.35 3.83
CA THR A 109 -5.77 14.75 5.16
C THR A 109 -4.32 14.87 5.61
N THR A 110 -4.11 15.08 6.91
CA THR A 110 -2.78 15.13 7.55
C THR A 110 -1.87 14.00 7.13
N THR A 111 -2.38 12.77 7.05
CA THR A 111 -1.62 11.58 6.63
C THR A 111 -1.16 11.70 5.18
N ARG A 112 -2.03 12.11 4.27
CA ARG A 112 -1.66 12.25 2.86
C ARG A 112 -0.67 13.38 2.63
N VAL A 113 -0.86 14.52 3.30
CA VAL A 113 0.09 15.65 3.26
C VAL A 113 1.47 15.20 3.78
N ARG A 114 1.53 14.44 4.88
CA ARG A 114 2.77 13.86 5.41
C ARG A 114 3.43 12.92 4.41
N ASN A 115 2.68 11.99 3.82
CA ASN A 115 3.22 11.04 2.84
C ASN A 115 3.78 11.79 1.61
N THR A 116 3.05 12.77 1.09
CA THR A 116 3.54 13.59 -0.03
C THR A 116 4.79 14.38 0.36
N LEU A 117 4.85 14.98 1.54
CA LEU A 117 6.04 15.66 2.03
C LEU A 117 7.25 14.72 2.10
N ALA A 118 7.08 13.52 2.68
CA ALA A 118 8.13 12.51 2.75
C ALA A 118 8.62 12.07 1.37
N HIS A 119 7.71 11.95 0.40
CA HIS A 119 8.02 11.63 -0.99
C HIS A 119 8.92 12.72 -1.62
N GLU A 120 8.50 13.98 -1.55
CA GLU A 120 9.26 15.09 -2.13
C GLU A 120 10.60 15.35 -1.42
N LEU A 121 10.65 15.21 -0.09
CA LEU A 121 11.90 15.27 0.68
C LEU A 121 12.87 14.19 0.24
N THR A 122 12.38 12.99 -0.10
CA THR A 122 13.22 11.90 -0.59
C THR A 122 13.90 12.28 -1.90
N HIS A 123 13.18 12.84 -2.87
CA HIS A 123 13.78 13.33 -4.12
C HIS A 123 14.84 14.42 -3.89
N SER A 124 14.54 15.36 -2.99
CA SER A 124 15.49 16.41 -2.60
C SER A 124 16.75 15.84 -1.96
N LEU A 125 16.63 14.85 -1.08
CA LEU A 125 17.77 14.20 -0.42
C LEU A 125 18.58 13.31 -1.37
N ILE A 126 17.93 12.59 -2.29
CA ILE A 126 18.60 11.83 -3.35
C ILE A 126 19.42 12.78 -4.22
N SER A 127 18.82 13.90 -4.66
CA SER A 127 19.54 14.90 -5.43
C SER A 127 20.72 15.49 -4.65
N GLN A 128 20.55 15.76 -3.36
CA GLN A 128 21.66 16.20 -2.52
C GLN A 128 22.78 15.15 -2.43
N ARG A 129 22.44 13.87 -2.23
CA ARG A 129 23.39 12.76 -2.12
C ARG A 129 24.21 12.58 -3.40
N LEU A 130 23.55 12.73 -4.54
CA LEU A 130 24.14 12.62 -5.87
C LEU A 130 24.60 13.97 -6.44
N ARG A 131 24.69 15.01 -5.60
CA ARG A 131 25.21 16.35 -5.97
C ARG A 131 24.48 17.00 -7.15
N GLY A 132 23.21 16.68 -7.35
CA GLY A 132 22.38 17.18 -8.45
C GLY A 132 22.40 16.35 -9.71
N ASP A 133 23.30 15.38 -9.85
CA ASP A 133 23.40 14.53 -11.04
C ASP A 133 22.57 13.24 -10.86
N LEU A 134 21.43 13.18 -11.55
CA LEU A 134 20.54 12.02 -11.53
C LEU A 134 20.68 11.15 -12.78
N THR A 135 21.60 11.46 -13.71
CA THR A 135 21.70 10.75 -15.01
C THR A 135 21.97 9.26 -14.87
N GLY A 136 22.57 8.83 -13.76
CA GLY A 136 22.79 7.43 -13.43
C GLY A 136 21.74 6.75 -12.58
N LEU A 137 20.65 7.43 -12.25
CA LEU A 137 19.57 6.87 -11.44
C LEU A 137 18.30 6.72 -12.32
N PRO A 138 17.85 5.49 -12.63
CA PRO A 138 16.61 5.27 -13.36
C PRO A 138 15.42 5.90 -12.65
N THR A 139 14.48 6.45 -13.41
CA THR A 139 13.31 7.15 -12.86
C THR A 139 12.49 6.22 -11.98
N TRP A 140 12.26 4.99 -12.44
CA TRP A 140 11.50 4.01 -11.68
C TRP A 140 12.13 3.68 -10.32
N VAL A 141 13.47 3.69 -10.20
CA VAL A 141 14.15 3.48 -8.91
C VAL A 141 13.95 4.68 -7.99
N ASN A 142 14.12 5.90 -8.52
CA ASN A 142 13.94 7.14 -7.77
C ASN A 142 12.51 7.23 -7.19
N GLU A 143 11.49 7.00 -8.03
CA GLU A 143 10.08 6.98 -7.64
C GLU A 143 9.76 5.82 -6.68
N GLY A 144 10.36 4.65 -6.90
CA GLY A 144 10.21 3.49 -6.04
C GLY A 144 10.74 3.73 -4.62
N ILE A 145 11.91 4.36 -4.48
CA ILE A 145 12.49 4.73 -3.18
C ILE A 145 11.66 5.81 -2.50
N ALA A 146 11.31 6.89 -3.22
CA ALA A 146 10.47 7.96 -2.70
C ALA A 146 9.10 7.44 -2.23
N GLY A 147 8.48 6.55 -3.00
CA GLY A 147 7.22 5.92 -2.65
C GLY A 147 7.33 4.92 -1.50
N GLN A 148 8.41 4.15 -1.40
CA GLN A 148 8.61 3.19 -0.30
C GLN A 148 8.89 3.92 1.01
N LEU A 149 9.62 5.04 0.97
CA LEU A 149 9.89 5.83 2.15
C LEU A 149 8.70 6.69 2.57
N SER A 150 7.85 7.16 1.66
CA SER A 150 6.64 7.91 2.03
C SER A 150 5.53 7.03 2.62
N GLU A 151 5.35 5.84 2.06
CA GLU A 151 4.34 4.89 2.49
C GLU A 151 4.92 3.47 2.34
N PRO A 152 5.42 2.86 3.41
CA PRO A 152 6.02 1.53 3.31
C PRO A 152 5.02 0.50 2.80
N VAL A 153 5.43 -0.31 1.82
CA VAL A 153 4.59 -1.37 1.27
C VAL A 153 4.10 -2.30 2.38
N ARG A 154 2.78 -2.39 2.53
CA ARG A 154 2.13 -3.28 3.49
C ARG A 154 1.76 -4.62 2.86
N ARG A 155 1.49 -5.64 3.69
CA ARG A 155 1.10 -6.98 3.20
C ARG A 155 -0.16 -6.95 2.31
N ASP A 156 -1.08 -6.03 2.57
CA ASP A 156 -2.28 -5.81 1.76
C ASP A 156 -1.96 -5.19 0.40
N GLU A 157 -0.89 -4.43 0.29
CA GLU A 157 -0.43 -3.81 -0.97
C GLU A 157 0.29 -4.82 -1.89
N LEU A 158 0.91 -5.87 -1.33
CA LEU A 158 1.38 -7.02 -2.13
C LEU A 158 0.22 -7.72 -2.88
N ARG A 159 -1.00 -7.66 -2.35
CA ARG A 159 -2.19 -8.15 -3.08
C ARG A 159 -2.51 -7.25 -4.27
N ASN A 160 -2.30 -5.94 -4.15
CA ASN A 160 -2.51 -5.00 -5.25
C ASN A 160 -1.46 -5.22 -6.35
N VAL A 161 -0.19 -5.46 -5.98
CA VAL A 161 0.87 -5.84 -6.92
C VAL A 161 0.48 -7.11 -7.68
N ALA A 162 0.03 -8.15 -6.98
CA ALA A 162 -0.34 -9.40 -7.63
C ALA A 162 -1.61 -9.27 -8.52
N LYS A 163 -2.59 -8.45 -8.11
CA LYS A 163 -3.75 -8.10 -8.96
C LYS A 163 -3.33 -7.33 -10.22
N LEU A 164 -2.40 -6.40 -10.07
CA LEU A 164 -1.84 -5.63 -11.17
C LEU A 164 -1.12 -6.55 -12.15
N MET A 165 -0.23 -7.40 -11.67
CA MET A 165 0.50 -8.37 -12.49
C MET A 165 -0.43 -9.29 -13.28
N HIS A 166 -1.58 -9.65 -12.73
CA HIS A 166 -2.58 -10.43 -13.45
C HIS A 166 -3.29 -9.63 -14.57
N ARG A 167 -3.57 -8.35 -14.35
CA ARG A 167 -4.31 -7.50 -15.29
C ARG A 167 -3.42 -6.92 -16.40
N GLU A 168 -2.27 -6.38 -16.02
CA GLU A 168 -1.39 -5.58 -16.88
C GLU A 168 -0.08 -6.32 -17.23
N GLY A 169 0.20 -7.44 -16.56
CA GLY A 169 1.51 -8.10 -16.63
C GLY A 169 2.54 -7.44 -15.71
N ILE A 170 3.75 -8.03 -15.67
CA ILE A 170 4.91 -7.38 -15.07
C ILE A 170 5.50 -6.45 -16.13
N LEU A 171 5.65 -5.17 -15.80
CA LEU A 171 6.33 -4.23 -16.67
C LEU A 171 7.83 -4.59 -16.70
N THR A 172 8.40 -4.69 -17.89
CA THR A 172 9.85 -4.75 -18.08
C THR A 172 10.50 -3.43 -17.65
N LEU A 173 11.81 -3.41 -17.42
CA LEU A 173 12.49 -2.17 -17.00
C LEU A 173 12.34 -1.01 -18.02
N PRO A 174 12.43 -1.24 -19.35
CA PRO A 174 12.15 -0.19 -20.32
C PRO A 174 10.69 0.29 -20.28
N GLU A 175 9.74 -0.60 -20.03
CA GLU A 175 8.33 -0.22 -19.88
C GLU A 175 8.08 0.58 -18.60
N LEU A 176 8.76 0.26 -17.50
CA LEU A 176 8.73 1.07 -16.28
C LEU A 176 9.23 2.49 -16.55
N GLU A 177 10.39 2.63 -17.18
CA GLU A 177 10.95 3.95 -17.50
C GLU A 177 9.98 4.75 -18.39
N ASN A 178 9.51 4.12 -19.48
CA ASN A 178 8.58 4.75 -20.41
C ASN A 178 7.21 5.07 -19.78
N ALA A 179 6.76 4.33 -18.76
CA ALA A 179 5.51 4.63 -18.06
C ALA A 179 5.58 5.94 -17.28
N PHE A 180 6.73 6.28 -16.71
CA PHE A 180 6.94 7.57 -16.04
C PHE A 180 7.06 8.73 -17.04
N ASP A 181 7.65 8.49 -18.21
CA ASP A 181 7.77 9.49 -19.27
C ASP A 181 6.41 9.80 -19.93
N THR A 182 5.67 8.76 -20.31
CA THR A 182 4.42 8.90 -21.09
C THR A 182 3.18 9.04 -20.22
N GLY A 183 3.26 8.68 -18.93
CA GLY A 183 2.13 8.60 -18.01
C GLY A 183 1.21 7.39 -18.24
N ARG A 184 1.43 6.58 -19.28
CA ARG A 184 0.67 5.34 -19.49
C ARG A 184 1.13 4.29 -18.48
N TYR A 185 0.19 3.59 -17.85
CA TYR A 185 0.47 2.61 -16.79
C TYR A 185 1.23 3.20 -15.59
N ARG A 186 1.14 4.53 -15.36
CA ARG A 186 1.86 5.22 -14.27
C ARG A 186 1.59 4.59 -12.91
N ASP A 187 0.33 4.31 -12.58
CA ASP A 187 -0.04 3.69 -11.30
C ASP A 187 0.59 2.30 -11.13
N ALA A 188 0.63 1.53 -12.21
CA ALA A 188 1.26 0.22 -12.26
C ALA A 188 2.77 0.33 -12.02
N ALA A 189 3.42 1.28 -12.70
CA ALA A 189 4.84 1.53 -12.58
C ALA A 189 5.22 1.98 -11.16
N TYR A 190 4.44 2.87 -10.53
CA TYR A 190 4.62 3.25 -9.12
C TYR A 190 4.55 2.05 -8.18
N LEU A 191 3.50 1.23 -8.32
CA LEU A 191 3.26 0.09 -7.45
C LEU A 191 4.34 -0.99 -7.60
N GLN A 192 4.72 -1.31 -8.83
CA GLN A 192 5.80 -2.27 -9.11
C GLN A 192 7.14 -1.74 -8.58
N SER A 193 7.49 -0.48 -8.87
CA SER A 193 8.77 0.10 -8.44
C SER A 193 8.93 0.11 -6.92
N ARG A 194 7.89 0.54 -6.19
CA ARG A 194 7.88 0.51 -4.72
C ARG A 194 8.02 -0.91 -4.18
N SER A 195 7.30 -1.86 -4.76
CA SER A 195 7.38 -3.28 -4.37
C SER A 195 8.76 -3.88 -4.61
N MET A 196 9.41 -3.54 -5.73
CA MET A 196 10.77 -3.98 -6.02
C MET A 196 11.78 -3.43 -5.02
N VAL A 197 11.69 -2.14 -4.68
CA VAL A 197 12.56 -1.50 -3.67
C VAL A 197 12.33 -2.10 -2.28
N ALA A 198 11.07 -2.32 -1.89
CA ALA A 198 10.73 -2.97 -0.63
C ALA A 198 11.35 -4.37 -0.52
N TRP A 199 11.27 -5.15 -1.60
CA TRP A 199 11.90 -6.48 -1.67
C TRP A 199 13.42 -6.41 -1.58
N LEU A 200 14.04 -5.43 -2.24
CA LEU A 200 15.49 -5.25 -2.21
C LEU A 200 15.97 -5.00 -0.79
N GLU A 201 15.35 -4.09 -0.06
CA GLU A 201 15.69 -3.78 1.33
C GLU A 201 15.42 -4.95 2.28
N ASP A 202 14.37 -5.73 2.04
CA ASP A 202 14.06 -6.92 2.85
C ASP A 202 15.10 -8.03 2.70
N ARG A 203 15.62 -8.26 1.48
CA ARG A 203 16.67 -9.28 1.22
C ARG A 203 18.08 -8.79 1.51
N HIS A 204 18.32 -7.51 1.27
CA HIS A 204 19.62 -6.86 1.38
C HIS A 204 19.45 -5.60 2.23
N PRO A 205 19.44 -5.74 3.56
CA PRO A 205 19.32 -4.59 4.45
C PRO A 205 20.35 -3.51 4.11
N GLU A 206 19.92 -2.25 4.10
CA GLU A 206 20.76 -1.08 3.79
C GLU A 206 21.26 -1.03 2.34
N ALA A 207 20.68 -1.82 1.43
CA ALA A 207 21.08 -1.83 0.03
C ALA A 207 21.00 -0.44 -0.61
N VAL A 208 19.91 0.29 -0.40
CA VAL A 208 19.71 1.65 -0.91
C VAL A 208 20.80 2.58 -0.39
N THR A 209 21.08 2.56 0.92
CA THR A 209 22.11 3.39 1.54
C THR A 209 23.48 3.11 0.94
N ARG A 210 23.83 1.82 0.80
CA ARG A 210 25.12 1.38 0.26
C ARG A 210 25.25 1.64 -1.24
N ILE A 211 24.17 1.50 -2.01
CA ILE A 211 24.13 1.83 -3.44
C ILE A 211 24.38 3.32 -3.63
N PHE A 212 23.66 4.18 -2.90
CA PHE A 212 23.89 5.62 -3.01
C PHE A 212 25.27 6.06 -2.52
N ALA A 213 25.83 5.39 -1.51
CA ALA A 213 27.21 5.62 -1.10
C ALA A 213 28.18 5.35 -2.24
N ARG A 214 28.08 4.17 -2.85
CA ARG A 214 28.91 3.80 -4.00
C ARG A 214 28.75 4.78 -5.16
N MET A 215 27.51 5.06 -5.60
CA MET A 215 27.25 6.01 -6.69
C MET A 215 27.89 7.38 -6.41
N SER A 216 27.80 7.87 -5.16
CA SER A 216 28.37 9.17 -4.79
C SER A 216 29.90 9.20 -4.68
N GLU A 217 30.54 8.06 -4.41
CA GLU A 217 31.98 7.92 -4.17
C GLU A 217 32.75 7.59 -5.45
N THR A 218 32.19 6.75 -6.32
CA THR A 218 32.85 6.26 -7.53
C THR A 218 32.27 6.83 -8.82
N ASN A 219 31.18 7.59 -8.75
CA ASN A 219 30.42 8.07 -9.90
C ASN A 219 29.84 6.92 -10.75
N ASP A 220 29.64 5.74 -10.15
CA ASP A 220 28.97 4.60 -10.78
C ASP A 220 27.49 4.95 -11.05
N HIS A 221 26.95 4.46 -12.17
CA HIS A 221 25.50 4.47 -12.39
C HIS A 221 24.83 3.36 -11.56
N PHE A 222 23.52 3.48 -11.32
CA PHE A 222 22.74 2.55 -10.52
C PHE A 222 22.93 1.08 -10.93
N TYR A 223 22.90 0.78 -12.24
CA TYR A 223 23.06 -0.58 -12.74
C TYR A 223 24.47 -1.16 -12.58
N GLN A 224 25.47 -0.34 -12.27
CA GLN A 224 26.82 -0.77 -11.88
C GLN A 224 26.92 -0.94 -10.36
N ALA A 225 26.31 -0.02 -9.61
CA ALA A 225 26.32 -0.05 -8.14
C ALA A 225 25.52 -1.23 -7.57
N LEU A 226 24.34 -1.52 -8.13
CA LEU A 226 23.46 -2.60 -7.68
C LEU A 226 24.19 -3.96 -7.56
N PRO A 227 24.76 -4.53 -8.64
CA PRO A 227 25.42 -5.84 -8.56
C PRO A 227 26.64 -5.83 -7.64
N ALA A 228 27.33 -4.69 -7.50
CA ALA A 228 28.46 -4.60 -6.59
C ALA A 228 28.07 -4.64 -5.11
N ILE A 229 26.83 -4.25 -4.78
CA ILE A 229 26.31 -4.24 -3.41
C ILE A 229 25.55 -5.53 -3.08
N THR A 230 24.80 -6.07 -4.04
CA THR A 230 23.84 -7.17 -3.82
C THR A 230 24.27 -8.49 -4.45
N GLY A 231 25.19 -8.45 -5.42
CA GLY A 231 25.51 -9.58 -6.30
C GLY A 231 24.48 -9.83 -7.41
N LEU A 232 23.41 -9.02 -7.48
CA LEU A 232 22.32 -9.18 -8.46
C LEU A 232 22.43 -8.14 -9.57
N THR A 233 22.31 -8.58 -10.82
CA THR A 233 22.00 -7.67 -11.92
C THR A 233 20.56 -7.18 -11.81
N HIS A 234 20.23 -6.07 -12.49
CA HIS A 234 18.86 -5.54 -12.49
C HIS A 234 17.83 -6.54 -13.05
N GLU A 235 18.22 -7.37 -14.02
CA GLU A 235 17.34 -8.42 -14.53
C GLU A 235 17.13 -9.56 -13.53
N GLN A 236 18.20 -9.95 -12.81
CA GLN A 236 18.08 -10.96 -11.75
C GLN A 236 17.17 -10.45 -10.63
N TRP A 237 17.35 -9.19 -10.21
CA TRP A 237 16.47 -8.55 -9.24
C TRP A 237 15.01 -8.56 -9.70
N LEU A 238 14.72 -8.13 -10.93
CA LEU A 238 13.35 -8.17 -11.46
C LEU A 238 12.77 -9.59 -11.44
N ARG A 239 13.54 -10.59 -11.88
CA ARG A 239 13.10 -12.00 -11.89
C ARG A 239 12.87 -12.57 -10.49
N GLU A 240 13.75 -12.29 -9.54
CA GLU A 240 13.64 -12.80 -8.18
C GLU A 240 12.53 -12.12 -7.38
N TRP A 241 12.38 -10.79 -7.55
CA TRP A 241 11.24 -10.06 -7.04
C TRP A 241 9.93 -10.64 -7.59
N ALA A 242 9.81 -10.81 -8.89
CA ALA A 242 8.62 -11.35 -9.54
C ALA A 242 8.19 -12.72 -8.96
N ARG A 243 9.16 -13.61 -8.67
CA ARG A 243 8.91 -14.91 -8.05
C ARG A 243 8.45 -14.83 -6.60
N SER A 244 8.78 -13.74 -5.90
CA SER A 244 8.41 -13.54 -4.51
C SER A 244 7.02 -12.94 -4.32
N VAL A 245 6.47 -12.30 -5.37
CA VAL A 245 5.12 -11.78 -5.32
C VAL A 245 4.18 -12.97 -5.17
N PRO A 246 3.39 -13.04 -4.09
CA PRO A 246 2.53 -14.18 -3.85
C PRO A 246 1.62 -14.41 -5.04
N ASP A 247 1.40 -15.68 -5.40
CA ASP A 247 0.33 -16.06 -6.31
C ASP A 247 -1.01 -15.91 -5.58
N ILE A 248 -1.38 -14.66 -5.28
CA ILE A 248 -2.64 -14.30 -4.63
C ILE A 248 -3.80 -14.78 -5.49
N MET A 249 -3.58 -14.92 -6.80
CA MET A 249 -4.51 -15.50 -7.76
C MET A 249 -4.69 -16.99 -7.52
N PHE A 250 -3.64 -17.78 -7.25
CA PHE A 250 -3.82 -19.19 -6.86
C PHE A 250 -4.81 -19.36 -5.69
N TRP A 251 -4.65 -18.59 -4.61
CA TRP A 251 -5.53 -18.68 -3.44
C TRP A 251 -6.91 -18.04 -3.65
N LEU A 252 -7.00 -16.92 -4.38
CA LEU A 252 -8.28 -16.28 -4.70
C LEU A 252 -9.11 -17.08 -5.71
N LEU A 253 -8.46 -17.76 -6.66
CA LEU A 253 -9.10 -18.72 -7.57
C LEU A 253 -9.53 -19.97 -6.81
N LEU A 254 -8.72 -20.48 -5.85
CA LEU A 254 -9.16 -21.58 -4.99
C LEU A 254 -10.40 -21.19 -4.17
N LEU A 255 -10.36 -20.07 -3.46
CA LEU A 255 -11.42 -19.67 -2.53
C LEU A 255 -12.70 -19.17 -3.21
N ASN A 256 -12.67 -18.78 -4.49
CA ASN A 256 -13.88 -18.41 -5.25
C ASN A 256 -14.28 -19.47 -6.29
N SER A 257 -13.64 -20.64 -6.32
CA SER A 257 -13.99 -21.70 -7.26
C SER A 257 -15.09 -22.61 -6.70
N PRO A 258 -16.14 -22.90 -7.48
CA PRO A 258 -17.12 -23.94 -7.11
C PRO A 258 -16.46 -25.32 -6.95
N VAL A 259 -15.25 -25.55 -7.47
CA VAL A 259 -14.48 -26.79 -7.25
C VAL A 259 -14.13 -27.01 -5.78
N VAL A 260 -14.00 -25.95 -4.98
CA VAL A 260 -13.74 -26.06 -3.52
C VAL A 260 -15.03 -26.24 -2.72
N TYR A 261 -16.12 -25.59 -3.14
CA TYR A 261 -17.41 -25.67 -2.43
C TYR A 261 -18.23 -26.90 -2.82
N ALA A 262 -18.12 -27.42 -4.05
CA ALA A 262 -18.89 -28.56 -4.52
C ALA A 262 -18.60 -29.87 -3.75
N PRO A 263 -17.35 -30.24 -3.42
CA PRO A 263 -17.06 -31.41 -2.59
C PRO A 263 -17.58 -31.23 -1.16
N LEU A 264 -17.45 -30.04 -0.58
CA LEU A 264 -17.93 -29.75 0.78
C LEU A 264 -19.47 -29.80 0.85
N ALA A 265 -20.15 -29.23 -0.14
CA ALA A 265 -21.59 -29.32 -0.28
C ALA A 265 -22.05 -30.76 -0.52
N LEU A 266 -21.33 -31.54 -1.33
CA LEU A 266 -21.60 -32.95 -1.56
C LEU A 266 -21.44 -33.78 -0.27
N ILE A 267 -20.37 -33.55 0.49
CA ILE A 267 -20.15 -34.19 1.80
C ILE A 267 -21.28 -33.83 2.76
N LEU A 268 -21.67 -32.55 2.83
CA LEU A 268 -22.78 -32.10 3.68
C LEU A 268 -24.09 -32.79 3.28
N VAL A 269 -24.39 -32.87 1.98
CA VAL A 269 -25.57 -33.59 1.45
C VAL A 269 -25.50 -35.07 1.81
N ILE A 270 -24.35 -35.74 1.65
CA ILE A 270 -24.16 -37.15 2.03
C ILE A 270 -24.41 -37.32 3.53
N LEU A 271 -23.84 -36.47 4.38
CA LEU A 271 -24.03 -36.54 5.83
C LEU A 271 -25.50 -36.32 6.23
N ILE A 272 -26.21 -35.39 5.58
CA ILE A 272 -27.64 -35.16 5.79
C ILE A 272 -28.42 -36.41 5.37
N VAL A 273 -28.15 -36.97 4.20
CA VAL A 273 -28.83 -38.20 3.71
C VAL A 273 -28.58 -39.38 4.63
N LEU A 274 -27.34 -39.59 5.08
CA LEU A 274 -27.00 -40.65 6.03
C LEU A 274 -27.71 -40.46 7.38
N ARG A 275 -27.81 -39.22 7.87
CA ARG A 275 -28.52 -38.92 9.12
C ARG A 275 -30.03 -39.12 9.00
N LEU A 276 -30.62 -38.76 7.86
CA LEU A 276 -32.03 -38.99 7.58
C LEU A 276 -32.36 -40.48 7.40
N ARG A 277 -31.45 -41.26 6.80
CA ARG A 277 -31.60 -42.72 6.71
C ARG A 277 -31.56 -43.38 8.07
N ARG A 278 -30.55 -43.06 8.89
CA ARG A 278 -30.46 -43.59 10.27
C ARG A 278 -31.71 -43.32 11.09
N ARG A 279 -32.26 -42.10 11.00
CA ARG A 279 -33.52 -41.76 11.70
C ARG A 279 -34.71 -42.58 11.25
N ARG A 280 -34.83 -42.85 9.94
CA ARG A 280 -35.90 -43.71 9.41
C ARG A 280 -35.72 -45.16 9.84
N ASP A 281 -34.49 -45.67 9.82
CA ASP A 281 -34.20 -47.03 10.27
C ASP A 281 -34.53 -47.19 11.77
N GLU A 282 -34.24 -46.17 12.60
CA GLU A 282 -34.64 -46.10 14.02
C GLU A 282 -36.18 -46.07 14.18
N GLU A 283 -36.89 -45.22 13.42
CA GLU A 283 -38.37 -45.14 13.44
C GLU A 283 -39.04 -46.44 12.96
N ASP A 284 -38.49 -47.10 11.93
CA ASP A 284 -38.98 -48.37 11.38
C ASP A 284 -38.69 -49.55 12.33
N GLU A 285 -37.62 -49.49 13.13
CA GLU A 285 -37.35 -50.47 14.20
C GLU A 285 -38.28 -50.29 15.40
N GLU A 286 -38.56 -49.06 15.81
CA GLU A 286 -39.53 -48.75 16.88
C GLU A 286 -40.98 -49.08 16.47
N ALA A 287 -41.32 -48.96 15.18
CA ALA A 287 -42.64 -49.30 14.65
C ALA A 287 -42.88 -50.81 14.47
N LYS A 288 -41.86 -51.67 14.63
CA LYS A 288 -42.07 -53.13 14.61
C LYS A 288 -42.87 -53.54 15.85
N PRO A 289 -44.00 -54.27 15.69
CA PRO A 289 -44.80 -54.70 16.83
C PRO A 289 -43.95 -55.58 17.74
N GLN A 290 -43.87 -55.22 19.03
CA GLN A 290 -43.18 -56.02 20.03
C GLN A 290 -43.76 -57.44 20.05
N PRO A 291 -42.94 -58.50 20.07
CA PRO A 291 -43.43 -59.87 20.13
C PRO A 291 -44.26 -60.04 21.40
N ARG A 292 -45.52 -60.45 21.20
CA ARG A 292 -46.45 -60.76 22.29
C ARG A 292 -45.84 -61.90 23.11
N ASN A 293 -45.44 -61.59 24.34
CA ASN A 293 -44.81 -62.53 25.26
C ASN A 293 -45.85 -63.51 25.81
N ASP A 294 -46.18 -64.54 25.03
CA ASP A 294 -46.93 -65.70 25.52
C ASP A 294 -45.93 -66.66 26.20
N ARG A 295 -45.58 -66.40 27.47
CA ARG A 295 -45.00 -67.43 28.33
C ARG A 295 -46.15 -68.34 28.78
N ARG A 296 -46.15 -69.57 28.25
CA ARG A 296 -46.80 -70.72 28.88
C ARG A 296 -45.87 -71.23 29.98
N ASP A 297 -46.38 -71.26 31.19
CA ASP A 297 -45.83 -72.01 32.30
C ASP A 297 -46.16 -73.49 32.05
N ASP A 298 -45.17 -74.31 31.76
CA ASP A 298 -45.27 -75.79 31.78
C ASP A 298 -44.28 -76.28 32.84
N ASP A 299 -44.77 -76.44 34.07
CA ASP A 299 -44.09 -77.21 35.12
C ASP A 299 -44.33 -78.70 34.85
N ALA A 300 -43.24 -79.45 34.71
CA ALA A 300 -43.24 -80.90 34.52
C ALA A 300 -42.96 -81.60 35.85
N ASP A 301 -43.88 -82.48 36.23
CA ASP A 301 -43.75 -83.45 37.32
C ASP A 301 -42.69 -84.52 36.95
N GLU A 302 -41.71 -84.74 37.82
CA GLU A 302 -40.88 -85.94 37.84
C GLU A 302 -40.98 -86.56 39.23
N ASP A 303 -41.72 -87.67 39.33
CA ASP A 303 -41.65 -88.65 40.41
C ASP A 303 -41.23 -89.99 39.78
N GLU A 304 -40.10 -90.56 40.22
CA GLU A 304 -39.94 -91.99 40.49
C GLU A 304 -38.54 -92.29 41.04
N ASP A 305 -38.46 -92.66 42.32
CA ASP A 305 -37.46 -93.59 42.84
C ASP A 305 -38.16 -94.57 43.77
N LEU A 306 -38.01 -95.85 43.44
CA LEU A 306 -38.56 -97.03 44.11
C LEU A 306 -37.64 -97.51 45.25
N GLU A 307 -38.27 -98.27 46.15
CA GLU A 307 -37.77 -99.46 46.86
C GLU A 307 -37.90 -99.51 48.40
N ASP A 308 -38.47 -100.66 48.79
CA ASP A 308 -38.28 -101.44 50.00
C ASP A 308 -39.08 -101.10 51.26
N LEU A 309 -40.03 -102.00 51.58
CA LEU A 309 -39.95 -102.86 52.77
C LEU A 309 -40.99 -104.02 52.72
N LEU A 310 -40.41 -105.23 52.75
CA LEU A 310 -40.89 -106.61 53.03
C LEU A 310 -41.83 -106.77 54.27
N PRO A 311 -42.15 -108.00 54.74
CA PRO A 311 -42.92 -109.10 54.15
C PRO A 311 -44.01 -109.65 55.11
N GLU A 312 -44.55 -110.83 54.76
CA GLU A 312 -45.56 -111.72 55.39
C GLU A 312 -47.03 -111.52 55.00
#